data_AF-A0A969XYV8-F1
#
_entry.id   AF-A0A969XYV8-F1
#
_cell.length_a   1.000
_cell.length_b   1.000
_cell.length_c   1.000
_cell.angle_alpha   90.00
_cell.angle_beta   90.00
_cell.angle_gamma   90.00
#
_symmetry.space_group_name_H-M   'P 1'
#
loop_
_entity.id
_entity.type
_entity.pdbx_description
1 polymer ?
#
loop_
_entity_poly.entity_id
_entity_poly.type
_entity_poly.pdbx_seq_one_letter_code
_entity_poly.pdbx_strand_id
1 'polypeptide(L)'
;MNDVTQELMTPHEAARWFRRSPSWLRQQTALLRLGAGGQPLYHTRVCRAYVLGRLCGLPDHALRELQMNALAAACGVTNELLGALTTNLIRATGNAPTDSH
;
A
#
# COMPACT_ATOMS: atom_id res chain seq x y z
N MET A 1 14.39 -25.76 -1.11
CA MET A 1 14.53 -24.73 -0.06
C MET A 1 13.44 -23.71 -0.35
N ASN A 2 12.27 -23.88 0.26
CA ASN A 2 11.15 -22.97 0.04
C ASN A 2 11.45 -21.70 0.85
N ASP A 3 12.05 -20.72 0.19
CA ASP A 3 12.07 -19.34 0.68
C ASP A 3 10.61 -18.96 0.94
N VAL A 4 10.20 -18.98 2.21
CA VAL A 4 8.99 -18.27 2.62
C VAL A 4 9.28 -16.82 2.30
N THR A 5 8.80 -16.37 1.15
CA THR A 5 9.09 -15.05 0.62
C THR A 5 8.56 -14.07 1.66
N GLN A 6 9.46 -13.46 2.44
CA GLN A 6 9.07 -12.61 3.56
C GLN A 6 8.10 -11.52 3.04
N GLU A 7 6.87 -11.58 3.50
CA GLU A 7 5.80 -10.72 2.97
C GLU A 7 5.94 -9.30 3.48
N LEU A 8 6.41 -9.13 4.72
CA LEU A 8 6.62 -7.85 5.38
C LEU A 8 8.11 -7.62 5.66
N MET A 9 8.60 -6.47 5.18
CA MET A 9 9.96 -6.01 5.36
C MET A 9 10.00 -4.81 6.30
N THR A 10 10.96 -4.82 7.22
CA THR A 10 11.40 -3.61 7.92
C THR A 10 11.96 -2.58 6.91
N PRO A 11 12.11 -1.30 7.29
CA PRO A 11 12.74 -0.30 6.42
C PRO A 11 14.14 -0.70 5.95
N HIS A 12 14.92 -1.42 6.77
CA HIS A 12 16.26 -1.85 6.41
C HIS A 12 16.23 -2.98 5.37
N GLU A 13 15.34 -3.95 5.55
CA GLU A 13 15.11 -5.02 4.56
C GLU A 13 14.57 -4.48 3.25
N ALA A 14 13.59 -3.57 3.30
CA ALA A 14 13.04 -2.93 2.10
C ALA A 14 14.13 -2.15 1.34
N ALA A 15 14.97 -1.38 2.04
CA ALA A 15 16.08 -0.67 1.41
C ALA A 15 17.05 -1.64 0.69
N ARG A 16 17.40 -2.76 1.34
CA ARG A 16 18.21 -3.82 0.73
C ARG A 16 17.53 -4.44 -0.50
N TRP A 17 16.22 -4.72 -0.41
CA TRP A 17 15.43 -5.25 -1.52
C TRP A 17 15.43 -4.33 -2.74
N PHE A 18 15.27 -3.01 -2.52
CA PHE A 18 15.38 -2.00 -3.57
C PHE A 18 16.82 -1.78 -4.07
N ARG A 19 17.84 -2.35 -3.40
CA ARG A 19 19.26 -2.04 -3.62
C ARG A 19 19.56 -0.55 -3.50
N ARG A 20 18.96 0.09 -2.49
CA ARG A 20 19.06 1.52 -2.20
C ARG A 20 19.39 1.77 -0.73
N SER A 21 19.65 3.02 -0.38
CA SER A 21 19.86 3.42 1.01
C SER A 21 18.53 3.55 1.78
N PRO A 22 18.53 3.41 3.11
CA PRO A 22 17.36 3.72 3.94
C PRO A 22 16.91 5.18 3.81
N SER A 23 17.83 6.11 3.53
CA SER A 23 17.49 7.52 3.28
C SER A 23 16.67 7.69 1.99
N TRP A 24 17.04 6.98 0.92
CA TRP A 24 16.28 6.97 -0.34
C TRP A 24 14.86 6.44 -0.12
N LEU A 25 14.71 5.37 0.67
CA LEU A 25 13.39 4.79 0.97
C LEU A 25 12.47 5.78 1.70
N ARG A 26 13.02 6.55 2.65
CA ARG A 26 12.27 7.60 3.37
C ARG A 26 11.75 8.71 2.45
N GLN A 27 12.49 9.01 1.38
CA GLN A 27 12.10 10.02 0.39
C GLN A 27 10.96 9.55 -0.53
N GLN A 28 10.67 8.24 -0.59
CA GLN A 28 9.55 7.71 -1.38
C GLN A 28 8.24 7.90 -0.59
N THR A 29 7.66 9.10 -0.68
CA THR A 29 6.39 9.46 -0.03
C THR A 29 5.20 8.75 -0.66
N ALA A 30 5.27 8.48 -1.97
CA ALA A 30 4.25 7.76 -2.71
C ALA A 30 4.26 6.23 -2.43
N LEU A 31 5.34 5.68 -1.85
CA LEU A 31 5.39 4.27 -1.46
C LEU A 31 4.54 4.03 -0.20
N LEU A 32 3.64 3.07 -0.26
CA LEU A 32 2.76 2.70 0.85
C LEU A 32 3.57 2.02 1.98
N ARG A 33 3.31 2.46 3.21
CA ARG A 33 3.92 2.00 4.45
C ARG A 33 2.81 1.49 5.37
N LEU A 34 3.07 0.41 6.10
CA LEU A 34 2.11 -0.20 7.01
C LEU A 34 2.50 0.10 8.47
N GLY A 35 1.52 0.45 9.30
CA GLY A 35 1.69 0.73 10.73
C GLY A 35 1.19 2.12 11.13
N ALA A 36 0.35 2.19 12.17
CA ALA A 36 -0.25 3.42 12.69
C ALA A 36 0.55 4.06 13.85
N GLY A 37 1.65 3.43 14.27
CA GLY A 37 2.56 3.91 15.31
C GLY A 37 3.72 2.92 15.48
N GLY A 38 4.95 3.43 15.46
CA GLY A 38 6.17 2.62 15.48
C GLY A 38 6.90 2.54 14.14
N GLN A 39 7.78 1.55 13.98
CA GLN A 39 8.59 1.38 12.78
C GLN A 39 7.72 0.91 11.60
N PRO A 40 7.68 1.63 10.47
CA PRO A 40 6.84 1.26 9.35
C PRO A 40 7.33 -0.03 8.70
N LEU A 41 6.40 -0.89 8.30
CA LEU A 41 6.68 -2.09 7.51
C LEU A 41 6.30 -1.89 6.04
N TYR A 42 6.89 -2.69 5.17
CA TYR A 42 6.70 -2.64 3.72
C TYR A 42 6.30 -4.02 3.21
N HIS A 43 5.22 -4.09 2.43
CA HIS A 43 4.78 -5.36 1.87
C HIS A 43 5.43 -5.64 0.51
N THR A 44 5.96 -6.85 0.28
CA THR A 44 6.71 -7.18 -0.94
C THR A 44 5.89 -7.00 -2.22
N ARG A 45 4.60 -7.36 -2.24
CA ARG A 45 3.72 -7.11 -3.41
C ARG A 45 3.50 -5.62 -3.67
N VAL A 46 3.41 -4.81 -2.61
CA VAL A 46 3.23 -3.37 -2.70
C VAL A 46 4.49 -2.72 -3.29
N CYS A 47 5.68 -3.14 -2.84
CA CYS A 47 6.94 -2.68 -3.40
C CYS A 47 7.06 -3.00 -4.91
N ARG A 48 6.66 -4.20 -5.34
CA ARG A 48 6.63 -4.58 -6.77
C ARG A 48 5.65 -3.71 -7.56
N ALA A 49 4.45 -3.51 -7.05
CA ALA A 49 3.44 -2.65 -7.67
C ALA A 49 3.93 -1.21 -7.81
N TYR A 50 4.60 -0.68 -6.79
CA TYR A 50 5.23 0.63 -6.83
C TYR A 50 6.27 0.75 -7.95
N VAL A 51 7.19 -0.23 -8.08
CA VAL A 51 8.20 -0.22 -9.17
C VAL A 51 7.54 -0.23 -10.53
N LEU A 52 6.56 -1.13 -10.74
CA LEU A 52 5.85 -1.24 -12.01
C LEU A 52 5.13 0.07 -12.37
N GLY A 53 4.40 0.65 -11.42
CA GLY A 53 3.68 1.91 -11.65
C GLY A 53 4.62 3.08 -11.97
N ARG A 54 5.79 3.16 -11.32
CA ARG A 54 6.81 4.18 -11.65
C ARG A 54 7.40 3.98 -13.04
N LEU A 55 7.63 2.74 -13.46
CA LEU A 55 8.10 2.43 -14.83
C LEU A 55 7.05 2.81 -15.89
N CYS A 56 5.77 2.68 -15.56
CA CYS A 56 4.66 3.11 -16.43
C CYS A 56 4.37 4.62 -16.36
N GLY A 57 5.13 5.41 -15.59
CA GLY A 57 4.92 6.85 -15.47
C GLY A 57 3.62 7.23 -14.76
N LEU A 58 3.08 6.36 -13.89
CA LEU A 58 1.83 6.66 -13.18
C LEU A 58 2.00 7.83 -12.21
N PRO A 59 1.01 8.74 -12.14
CA PRO A 59 0.97 9.78 -11.12
C PRO A 59 0.71 9.18 -9.73
N ASP A 60 1.03 9.93 -8.67
CA ASP A 60 1.03 9.43 -7.29
C ASP A 60 -0.34 8.89 -6.82
N HIS A 61 -1.45 9.47 -7.28
CA HIS A 61 -2.79 8.98 -6.93
C HIS A 61 -3.07 7.60 -7.55
N ALA A 62 -2.77 7.42 -8.84
CA ALA A 62 -2.92 6.13 -9.52
C ALA A 62 -1.94 5.09 -8.95
N LEU A 63 -0.74 5.52 -8.56
CA LEU A 63 0.23 4.66 -7.88
C LEU A 63 -0.29 4.21 -6.52
N ARG A 64 -1.03 5.06 -5.80
CA ARG A 64 -1.64 4.72 -4.51
C ARG A 64 -2.72 3.65 -4.69
N GLU A 65 -3.61 3.83 -5.66
CA GLU A 65 -4.67 2.85 -5.98
C GLU A 65 -4.07 1.49 -6.35
N LEU A 66 -3.07 1.48 -7.23
CA LEU A 66 -2.39 0.25 -7.63
C LEU A 66 -1.77 -0.49 -6.43
N GLN A 67 -1.14 0.25 -5.52
CA GLN A 67 -0.55 -0.32 -4.29
C GLN A 67 -1.61 -0.86 -3.33
N MET A 68 -2.73 -0.15 -3.17
CA MET A 68 -3.85 -0.61 -2.33
C MET A 68 -4.48 -1.88 -2.89
N ASN A 69 -4.68 -1.96 -4.21
CA ASN A 69 -5.19 -3.16 -4.87
C ASN A 69 -4.22 -4.34 -4.72
N ALA A 70 -2.91 -4.10 -4.85
CA ALA A 70 -1.90 -5.13 -4.64
C ALA A 70 -1.86 -5.63 -3.19
N LEU A 71 -2.11 -4.76 -2.21
CA LEU A 71 -2.22 -5.12 -0.80
C LEU A 71 -3.51 -5.91 -0.51
N ALA A 72 -4.65 -5.42 -1.01
CA ALA A 72 -5.94 -6.11 -0.89
C ALA A 72 -5.86 -7.54 -1.43
N ALA A 73 -5.29 -7.70 -2.63
CA ALA A 73 -5.05 -9.01 -3.23
C ALA A 73 -4.06 -9.88 -2.44
N ALA A 74 -3.12 -9.29 -1.71
CA ALA A 74 -2.24 -10.03 -0.80
C ALA A 74 -2.99 -10.55 0.43
N CYS A 75 -3.92 -9.75 0.95
CA CYS A 75 -4.76 -10.11 2.09
C CYS A 75 -5.96 -11.02 1.73
N GLY A 76 -6.10 -11.43 0.46
CA GLY A 76 -7.25 -12.20 -0.02
C GLY A 76 -8.56 -11.41 -0.03
N VAL A 77 -8.49 -10.08 0.05
CA VAL A 77 -9.65 -9.20 0.01
C VAL A 77 -10.11 -9.10 -1.44
N THR A 78 -11.32 -9.60 -1.72
CA THR A 78 -11.97 -9.45 -3.03
C THR A 78 -12.47 -8.01 -3.22
N ASN A 79 -12.69 -7.59 -4.47
CA ASN A 79 -13.23 -6.26 -4.77
C ASN A 79 -14.58 -5.99 -4.08
N GLU A 80 -15.39 -7.03 -3.87
CA GLU A 80 -16.66 -6.96 -3.12
C GLU A 80 -16.43 -6.61 -1.64
N LEU A 81 -15.44 -7.24 -1.00
CA LEU A 81 -15.09 -6.98 0.39
C LEU A 81 -14.40 -5.61 0.55
N LEU A 82 -13.63 -5.18 -0.44
CA LEU A 82 -13.02 -3.85 -0.47
C LEU A 82 -14.10 -2.75 -0.57
N GLY A 83 -15.13 -2.97 -1.40
CA GLY A 83 -16.30 -2.11 -1.49
C GLY A 83 -17.11 -2.04 -0.19
N ALA A 84 -17.30 -3.19 0.47
CA ALA A 84 -17.98 -3.24 1.76
C ALA A 84 -17.20 -2.51 2.86
N LEU A 85 -15.87 -2.63 2.88
CA LEU A 85 -15.00 -1.94 3.85
C LEU A 85 -15.02 -0.42 3.63
N THR A 86 -14.98 0.07 2.40
CA THR A 86 -15.08 1.52 2.13
C THR A 86 -16.45 2.08 2.47
N THR A 87 -17.55 1.37 2.15
CA THR A 87 -18.90 1.79 2.55
C THR A 87 -19.05 1.87 4.07
N ASN A 88 -18.52 0.88 4.79
CA ASN A 88 -18.57 0.88 6.25
C ASN A 88 -17.65 1.94 6.87
N LEU A 89 -16.50 2.22 6.26
CA LEU A 89 -15.61 3.30 6.71
C LEU A 89 -16.28 4.67 6.54
N ILE A 90 -16.90 4.94 5.38
CA ILE A 90 -17.63 6.20 5.10
C ILE A 90 -18.76 6.39 6.12
N ARG A 91 -19.52 5.32 6.40
CA ARG A 91 -20.58 5.34 7.41
C ARG A 91 -20.03 5.57 8.82
N ALA A 92 -18.88 4.98 9.16
CA ALA A 92 -18.23 5.16 10.46
C ALA A 92 -17.59 6.56 10.63
N THR A 93 -17.15 7.20 9.54
CA THR A 93 -16.53 8.53 9.56
C THR A 93 -17.51 9.70 9.44
N GLY A 94 -18.82 9.44 9.39
CA GLY A 94 -19.83 10.49 9.56
C GLY A 94 -19.92 11.53 8.44
N ASN A 95 -19.48 11.22 7.21
CA ASN A 95 -19.90 12.00 6.04
C ASN A 95 -21.12 11.32 5.44
N ALA A 96 -22.28 11.53 6.07
CA ALA A 96 -23.54 11.41 5.34
C ALA A 96 -23.50 12.45 4.20
N PRO A 97 -23.82 12.10 2.94
CA PRO A 97 -24.13 13.11 1.96
C PRO A 97 -25.32 13.90 2.52
N THR A 98 -25.10 15.17 2.85
CA THR A 98 -26.20 16.10 3.08
C THR A 98 -26.91 16.26 1.73
N ASP A 99 -27.97 15.47 1.54
CA ASP A 99 -28.96 15.73 0.51
C ASP A 99 -29.45 17.17 0.72
N SER A 100 -28.93 18.08 -0.10
CA SER A 100 -29.41 19.44 -0.21
C SER A 100 -30.55 19.42 -1.22
N HIS A 101 -31.78 19.41 -0.71
CA HIS A 101 -32.97 19.83 -1.44
C HIS A 101 -33.13 21.35 -1.36
#